data_AF-A0AA94KQF4-F1
#
_entry.id   AF-A0AA94KQF4-F1
#
_cell.length_a   1.000
_cell.length_b   1.000
_cell.length_c   1.000
_cell.angle_alpha   90.00
_cell.angle_beta   90.00
_cell.angle_gamma   90.00
#
_symmetry.space_group_name_H-M   'P 1'
#
loop_
_entity.id
_entity.type
_entity.pdbx_description
1 polymer ?
#
loop_
_entity_poly.entity_id
_entity_poly.type
_entity_poly.pdbx_seq_one_letter_code
_entity_poly.pdbx_strand_id
1 'polypeptide(L)' 'MKTMFSVFLLAMILSGCSSPILEKQQPVCQAIAMLGGFPQTVQIYGVRVIANQTEYKAGDPFNWRWVNKNNFTSSNCK' A
#
# COMPACT_ATOMS: atom_id res chain seq x y z
N MET A 1 9.26 -23.95 -40.29
CA MET A 1 10.13 -23.18 -39.37
C MET A 1 9.76 -21.69 -39.26
N LYS A 2 9.12 -21.07 -40.27
CA LYS A 2 8.74 -19.64 -40.23
C LYS A 2 7.58 -19.35 -39.25
N THR A 3 6.65 -20.28 -39.13
CA THR A 3 5.47 -20.20 -38.26
C THR A 3 5.79 -20.36 -36.77
N MET A 4 6.80 -21.18 -36.41
CA MET A 4 7.22 -21.33 -35.00
C MET A 4 7.82 -20.05 -34.42
N PHE A 5 8.58 -19.30 -35.22
CA PHE A 5 9.13 -18.00 -34.79
C PHE A 5 8.03 -16.98 -34.47
N SER A 6 6.92 -17.01 -35.22
CA SER A 6 5.80 -16.08 -35.01
C SER A 6 5.07 -16.33 -33.69
N VAL A 7 4.97 -17.59 -33.25
CA VAL A 7 4.30 -17.96 -31.99
C VAL A 7 5.16 -17.57 -30.79
N PHE A 8 6.48 -17.72 -30.89
CA PHE A 8 7.40 -17.33 -29.84
C PHE A 8 7.42 -15.81 -29.61
N LEU A 9 7.35 -15.03 -30.69
CA LEU A 9 7.28 -13.57 -30.60
C LEU A 9 5.99 -13.11 -29.92
N LEU A 10 4.85 -13.73 -30.23
CA LEU A 10 3.54 -13.39 -29.67
C LEU A 10 3.45 -13.68 -28.16
N ALA A 11 4.07 -14.77 -27.70
CA ALA A 11 4.10 -15.14 -26.28
C ALA A 11 4.87 -14.13 -25.41
N MET A 12 5.91 -13.48 -25.95
CA MET A 12 6.68 -12.45 -25.23
C MET A 12 5.93 -11.12 -25.06
N ILE A 13 4.95 -10.82 -25.91
CA ILE A 13 4.13 -9.61 -25.80
C ILE A 13 3.03 -9.78 -24.74
N LEU A 14 2.58 -11.03 -24.53
CA LEU A 14 1.51 -11.37 -23.58
C LEU A 14 1.99 -11.47 -22.12
N SER A 15 3.30 -11.57 -21.85
CA SER A 15 3.85 -11.62 -20.48
C SER A 15 4.01 -10.24 -19.81
N GLY A 16 3.62 -9.15 -20.48
CA GLY A 16 3.76 -7.77 -19.99
C GLY A 16 2.72 -7.30 -18.95
N CYS A 17 1.73 -8.11 -18.57
CA CYS A 17 0.66 -7.68 -17.66
C CYS A 17 1.06 -7.71 -16.17
N SER A 18 2.19 -8.32 -15.82
CA SER A 18 2.73 -8.26 -14.47
C SER A 18 3.69 -7.09 -14.36
N SER A 19 3.15 -5.87 -14.41
CA SER A 19 3.95 -4.66 -14.21
C SER A 19 4.72 -4.77 -12.88
N PRO A 20 6.07 -4.77 -12.88
CA PRO A 20 6.86 -4.66 -11.66
C PRO A 20 6.83 -3.23 -11.07
N ILE A 21 6.08 -2.32 -11.72
CA ILE A 21 6.04 -0.88 -11.44
C ILE A 21 5.15 -0.55 -10.23
N LEU A 22 4.52 -1.55 -9.60
CA LEU A 22 4.00 -1.35 -8.25
C LEU A 22 5.19 -1.38 -7.29
N GLU A 23 5.95 -0.27 -7.27
CA GLU A 23 6.99 0.01 -6.29
C GLU A 23 6.36 -0.26 -4.92
N LYS A 24 6.70 -1.42 -4.34
CA LYS A 24 6.10 -1.86 -3.08
C LYS A 24 6.53 -0.84 -2.03
N GLN A 25 5.68 0.17 -1.80
CA GLN A 25 5.98 1.21 -0.82
C GLN A 25 6.27 0.49 0.49
N GLN A 26 7.46 0.70 1.05
CA GLN A 26 7.76 0.16 2.37
C GLN A 26 7.00 1.02 3.40
N PRO A 27 6.36 0.40 4.40
CA PRO A 27 5.72 1.16 5.45
C PRO A 27 6.78 1.93 6.25
N VAL A 28 6.46 3.18 6.58
CA VAL A 28 7.30 4.08 7.38
C VAL A 28 7.23 3.69 8.85
N CYS A 29 6.05 3.29 9.31
CA CYS A 29 5.78 2.96 10.71
C CYS A 29 4.50 2.10 10.82
N GLN A 30 4.14 1.74 12.04
CA GLN A 30 2.95 0.98 12.40
C GLN A 30 2.12 1.74 13.42
N ALA A 31 0.80 1.57 13.32
CA ALA A 31 -0.15 2.08 14.28
C ALA A 31 -1.17 0.99 14.65
N ILE A 32 -1.76 1.09 15.84
CA ILE A 32 -2.82 0.20 16.29
C ILE A 32 -4.14 0.92 16.13
N ALA A 33 -5.07 0.32 15.39
CA ALA A 33 -6.45 0.78 15.27
C ALA A 33 -7.39 -0.20 15.97
N MET A 34 -8.49 0.30 16.53
CA MET A 34 -9.55 -0.55 17.08
C MET A 34 -10.59 -0.80 16.00
N LEU A 35 -10.60 -2.01 15.45
CA LEU A 35 -11.53 -2.42 14.39
C LEU A 35 -12.47 -3.48 14.93
N GLY A 36 -13.78 -3.18 14.93
CA GLY A 36 -14.78 -4.09 15.51
C GLY A 36 -14.55 -4.42 16.99
N GLY A 37 -13.89 -3.53 17.74
CA GLY A 37 -13.55 -3.75 19.16
C GLY A 37 -12.24 -4.50 19.41
N PHE A 38 -11.49 -4.90 18.37
CA PHE A 38 -10.21 -5.58 18.51
C PHE A 38 -9.03 -4.69 18.06
N PRO A 39 -7.89 -4.73 18.77
CA PRO A 39 -6.69 -4.03 18.33
C PRO A 39 -6.12 -4.71 17.08
N GLN A 40 -5.88 -3.94 16.03
CA GLN A 40 -5.32 -4.38 14.77
C GLN A 40 -4.11 -3.52 14.40
N THR A 41 -3.02 -4.17 13.98
CA THR A 41 -1.81 -3.47 13.53
C THR A 41 -1.96 -3.03 12.08
N VAL A 42 -1.88 -1.73 11.86
CA VAL A 42 -2.03 -1.07 10.56
C VAL A 42 -0.67 -0.53 10.14
N GLN A 43 -0.29 -0.85 8.90
CA GLN A 43 0.95 -0.34 8.30
C GLN A 43 0.71 1.09 7.79
N ILE A 44 1.61 2.01 8.15
CA ILE A 44 1.52 3.43 7.78
C ILE A 44 2.59 3.74 6.72
N TYR A 45 2.17 4.34 5.61
CA TYR A 45 3.01 4.61 4.44
C TYR A 45 3.37 6.08 4.26
N GLY A 46 2.94 6.94 5.19
CA GLY A 46 3.22 8.36 5.15
C GLY A 46 2.60 9.09 6.33
N VAL A 47 3.22 10.20 6.72
CA VAL A 47 2.75 11.10 7.78
C VAL A 47 2.72 12.51 7.21
N ARG A 48 1.62 13.24 7.45
CA ARG A 48 1.49 14.65 7.07
C ARG A 48 0.78 15.44 8.16
N VAL A 49 0.93 16.75 8.13
CA VAL A 49 0.18 17.67 8.99
C VAL A 49 -0.67 18.57 8.12
N ILE A 50 -1.98 18.59 8.34
CA ILE A 50 -2.94 19.47 7.67
C ILE A 50 -3.78 20.14 8.74
N ALA A 51 -3.91 21.47 8.69
CA ALA A 51 -4.70 22.26 9.63
C ALA A 51 -4.40 21.92 11.11
N ASN A 52 -3.11 21.85 11.48
CA ASN A 52 -2.63 21.47 12.82
C ASN A 52 -3.03 20.06 13.30
N GLN A 53 -3.47 19.18 12.39
CA GLN A 53 -3.75 17.77 12.69
C GLN A 53 -2.81 16.85 11.94
N THR A 54 -2.28 15.84 12.64
CA THR A 54 -1.46 14.79 12.02
C THR A 54 -2.35 13.73 11.37
N GLU A 55 -2.08 13.42 10.11
CA GLU A 55 -2.73 12.36 9.37
C GLU A 55 -1.73 11.28 8.94
N TYR A 56 -2.17 10.03 8.98
CA TYR A 56 -1.42 8.86 8.57
C TYR A 56 -2.00 8.28 7.29
N LYS A 57 -1.14 7.99 6.32
CA LYS A 57 -1.52 7.24 5.11
C LYS A 57 -1.55 5.76 5.47
N ALA A 58 -2.70 5.28 5.91
CA ALA A 58 -2.88 3.93 6.44
C ALA A 58 -3.18 2.93 5.32
N GLY A 59 -2.49 1.79 5.30
CA GLY A 59 -2.77 0.69 4.37
C GLY A 59 -4.07 -0.04 4.67
N ASP A 60 -4.12 -1.34 4.40
CA ASP A 60 -5.27 -2.17 4.78
C ASP A 60 -5.57 -2.06 6.29
N PRO A 61 -6.85 -1.95 6.70
CA PRO A 61 -8.08 -1.92 5.89
C PRO A 61 -8.56 -0.52 5.49
N PHE A 62 -7.73 0.50 5.63
CA PHE A 62 -8.04 1.90 5.32
C PHE A 62 -7.81 2.29 3.85
N ASN A 63 -7.46 1.33 2.99
CA ASN A 63 -7.30 1.53 1.53
C ASN A 63 -6.35 2.68 1.14
N TRP A 64 -5.20 2.80 1.83
CA TRP A 64 -4.18 3.82 1.55
C TRP A 64 -4.69 5.27 1.69
N ARG A 65 -5.78 5.47 2.42
CA ARG A 65 -6.35 6.79 2.70
C ARG A 65 -5.59 7.50 3.81
N TRP A 66 -5.66 8.82 3.79
CA TRP A 66 -5.21 9.66 4.90
C TRP A 66 -6.27 9.63 5.99
N VAL A 67 -5.85 9.20 7.18
CA VAL A 67 -6.71 9.05 8.35
C VAL A 67 -6.08 9.83 9.49
N ASN A 68 -6.89 10.59 10.22
CA ASN A 68 -6.41 11.37 11.36
C ASN A 68 -5.79 10.45 12.43
N LYS A 69 -4.64 10.84 13.00
CA LYS A 69 -3.92 10.12 14.06
C LYS A 69 -4.84 9.68 15.21
N ASN A 70 -5.87 10.45 15.52
CA ASN A 70 -6.81 10.17 16.61
C ASN A 70 -7.68 8.91 16.40
N ASN A 71 -7.71 8.35 15.19
CA ASN A 71 -8.38 7.06 14.92
C ASN A 71 -7.52 5.85 15.33
N PHE A 72 -6.27 6.08 15.73
CA PHE A 72 -5.34 5.05 16.18
C PHE A 72 -5.15 5.18 17.69
N THR A 73 -5.12 4.05 18.39
CA THR A 73 -4.91 4.01 19.86
C THR A 73 -3.44 4.14 20.22
N SER A 74 -2.53 3.72 19.34
CA SER A 74 -1.09 3.83 19.53
C SER A 74 -0.40 3.88 18.17
N SER A 75 0.79 4.48 18.12
CA SER A 75 1.62 4.54 16.92
C SER A 75 3.09 4.61 17.28
N ASN A 76 3.95 3.94 16.50
CA ASN A 76 5.41 4.08 16.62
C ASN A 76 6.01 5.05 15.58
N CYS A 77 5.15 5.84 14.93
CA CYS A 77 5.53 6.89 13.99
C CYS A 77 6.20 8.06 14.72
N LYS A 78 7.37 8.47 14.24
CA LYS A 78 8.14 9.62 14.76
C LYS A 78 7.72 10.92 14.09
#